data_AF-A0A8S1W3B8-F1
#
_entry.id   AF-A0A8S1W3B8-F1
#
_cell.length_a   1.000
_cell.length_b   1.000
_cell.length_c   1.000
_cell.angle_alpha   90.00
_cell.angle_beta   90.00
_cell.angle_gamma   90.00
#
_symmetry.space_group_name_H-M   'P 1'
#
loop_
_entity.id
_entity.type
_entity.pdbx_description
1 polymer ?
#
loop_
_entity_poly.entity_id
_entity_poly.type
_entity_poly.pdbx_seq_one_letter_code
_entity_poly.pdbx_strand_id
1 'polypeptide(L)'
;MLKFVQKTKYARWIIFGMIGFSVLAISLLIVFLVNIITPFGRLTKSSPANTFIELIFCIFVSINLILRLNDIMKNKPQEFYKIGLDIIIAAIAILQIIDFICWFINPVCDVLAACICLFTFIIAGFQSTLWILQRIQNSKKVQEVDTYLTQQIQLTESQSFVNITQTSKCVIALKYILYSFVLVLVILNTCQIIHEANHPGSLGEGEQYYIVESQGQDVKIRTYCTGAKNLPQIILEAGGGSSGVDFYEIQTQLSKNYRVCSYDRAGYGMSWQAASPQSSNNTMSIAQQVMDKVGFNTSVSNSIVCVGHSVGGQLCRYYAQYMTSIKGIILLDSVPVMNWFYLVGQCQNQTVSQVYTQQKSTLPLIKFMASLWPLYIETPFFMGKEGFEPSNLQSWINWQITTTRNWYSQSLGYASELEECQEECMESSIINPQSMIIKPIIVITAQNQSITCADRNLTGSDCQQYECSFNQTFQLVVNQSLLGNQISTYVECPGICNHDFVWKQPDFIVQQIEYYIPLF
;
A
#
# COMPACT_ATOMS: atom_id res chain seq x y z
N MET A 1 16.39 44.53 14.17
CA MET A 1 16.05 43.09 14.11
C MET A 1 17.25 42.21 13.77
N LEU A 2 17.88 42.31 12.60
CA LEU A 2 19.06 41.47 12.25
C LEU A 2 20.23 41.57 13.24
N LYS A 3 20.48 42.75 13.83
CA LYS A 3 21.54 42.96 14.82
C LYS A 3 21.31 42.27 16.18
N PHE A 4 20.06 41.90 16.52
CA PHE A 4 19.73 41.20 17.78
C PHE A 4 19.87 39.68 17.62
N VAL A 5 19.57 39.17 16.42
CA VAL A 5 19.77 37.76 16.07
C VAL A 5 21.27 37.43 15.94
N GLN A 6 22.15 38.34 15.56
CA GLN A 6 23.59 38.00 15.43
C GLN A 6 24.37 37.81 16.76
N LYS A 7 23.82 38.19 17.92
CA LYS A 7 24.61 38.31 19.17
C LYS A 7 24.45 37.18 20.20
N THR A 8 23.57 36.20 20.02
CA THR A 8 23.35 35.14 21.03
C THR A 8 23.74 33.76 20.53
N LYS A 9 24.35 32.93 21.40
CA LYS A 9 24.67 31.51 21.13
C LYS A 9 23.44 30.70 20.64
N TYR A 10 22.24 31.15 21.00
CA TYR A 10 20.95 30.58 20.62
C TYR A 10 20.51 30.92 19.19
N ALA A 11 21.03 31.99 18.59
CA ALA A 11 20.62 32.41 17.26
C ALA A 11 20.99 31.42 16.17
N ARG A 12 22.13 30.72 16.31
CA ARG A 12 22.50 29.65 15.38
C ARG A 12 21.51 28.48 15.43
N TRP A 13 21.04 28.13 16.63
CA TRP A 13 20.02 27.09 16.82
C TRP A 13 18.63 27.51 16.33
N ILE A 14 18.27 28.79 16.50
CA ILE A 14 17.04 29.36 15.96
C ILE A 14 17.08 29.39 14.43
N ILE A 15 18.21 29.78 13.82
CA ILE A 15 18.41 29.76 12.37
C ILE A 15 18.39 28.33 11.83
N PHE A 16 19.08 27.38 12.47
CA PHE A 16 19.05 25.96 12.09
C PHE A 16 17.64 25.37 12.21
N GLY A 17 16.93 25.69 13.29
CA GLY A 17 15.53 25.34 13.47
C GLY A 17 14.68 25.90 12.33
N MET A 18 14.76 27.20 12.07
CA MET A 18 14.02 27.87 10.99
C MET A 18 14.32 27.28 9.61
N ILE A 19 15.58 26.95 9.30
CA ILE A 19 15.96 26.30 8.04
C ILE A 19 15.35 24.89 7.97
N GLY A 20 15.46 24.10 9.03
CA GLY A 20 14.80 22.79 9.11
C GLY A 20 13.27 22.87 8.98
N PHE A 21 12.66 23.89 9.58
CA PHE A 21 11.22 24.18 9.50
C PHE A 21 10.78 24.63 8.10
N SER A 22 11.58 25.46 7.41
CA SER A 22 11.31 25.87 6.04
C SER A 22 11.45 24.71 5.06
N VAL A 23 12.44 23.84 5.26
CA VAL A 23 12.59 22.60 4.47
C VAL A 23 11.40 21.68 4.68
N LEU A 24 10.96 21.45 5.93
CA LEU A 24 9.78 20.63 6.22
C LEU A 24 8.51 21.18 5.54
N ALA A 25 8.24 22.48 5.67
CA ALA A 25 7.05 23.11 5.09
C ALA A 25 7.05 23.08 3.56
N ILE A 26 8.22 23.31 2.93
CA ILE A 26 8.37 23.24 1.46
C ILE A 26 8.23 21.79 0.99
N SER A 27 8.83 20.82 1.69
CA SER A 27 8.67 19.40 1.37
C SER A 27 7.21 18.97 1.46
N LEU A 28 6.50 19.35 2.53
CA LEU A 28 5.07 19.08 2.68
C LEU A 28 4.21 19.71 1.59
N LEU A 29 4.52 20.95 1.18
CA LEU A 29 3.84 21.62 0.07
C LEU A 29 4.11 20.93 -1.27
N ILE A 30 5.33 20.41 -1.49
CA ILE A 30 5.68 19.64 -2.69
C ILE A 30 4.94 18.31 -2.71
N VAL A 31 4.91 17.57 -1.59
CA VAL A 31 4.11 16.34 -1.44
C VAL A 31 2.64 16.62 -1.77
N PHE A 32 2.08 17.70 -1.21
CA PHE A 32 0.70 18.14 -1.45
C PHE A 32 0.42 18.49 -2.93
N LEU A 33 1.29 19.28 -3.56
CA LEU A 33 1.14 19.65 -4.97
C LEU A 33 1.26 18.42 -5.89
N VAL A 34 2.16 17.49 -5.57
CA VAL A 34 2.31 16.23 -6.31
C VAL A 34 1.05 15.36 -6.14
N ASN A 35 0.48 15.24 -4.94
CA ASN A 35 -0.74 14.46 -4.70
C ASN A 35 -1.96 14.99 -5.47
N ILE A 36 -2.06 16.31 -5.60
CA ILE A 36 -3.17 16.96 -6.31
C ILE A 36 -2.99 16.90 -7.83
N ILE A 37 -1.76 17.11 -8.32
CA ILE A 37 -1.47 17.36 -9.75
C ILE A 37 -1.07 16.08 -10.49
N THR A 38 -0.46 15.11 -9.81
CA THR A 38 0.13 13.93 -10.45
C THR A 38 -0.31 12.63 -9.77
N PRO A 39 -0.95 11.70 -10.48
CA PRO A 39 -1.30 10.39 -9.95
C PRO A 39 -0.14 9.40 -10.17
N PHE A 40 1.09 9.86 -9.96
CA PHE A 40 2.24 8.97 -9.85
C PHE A 40 2.33 8.57 -8.37
N GLY A 41 2.22 7.27 -8.10
CA GLY A 41 2.59 6.74 -6.79
C GLY A 41 1.49 6.45 -5.77
N ARG A 42 1.94 6.29 -4.52
CA ARG A 42 1.18 5.85 -3.33
C ARG A 42 0.07 6.79 -2.86
N LEU A 43 -0.01 7.98 -3.45
CA LEU A 43 -0.90 9.06 -3.06
C LEU A 43 -1.91 9.32 -4.17
N THR A 44 -2.44 8.25 -4.77
CA THR A 44 -3.67 8.35 -5.54
C THR A 44 -4.78 8.88 -4.65
N LYS A 45 -5.74 9.56 -5.27
CA LYS A 45 -6.99 10.03 -4.66
C LYS A 45 -7.72 8.97 -3.79
N SER A 46 -7.37 7.69 -3.88
CA SER A 46 -8.02 6.56 -3.19
C SER A 46 -7.14 5.84 -2.14
N SER A 47 -6.00 6.40 -1.72
CA SER A 47 -5.09 5.74 -0.76
C SER A 47 -5.32 6.16 0.72
N PRO A 48 -5.51 5.23 1.67
CA PRO A 48 -5.64 5.48 3.12
C PRO A 48 -4.29 5.79 3.78
N ALA A 49 -3.19 5.74 3.02
CA ALA A 49 -1.96 6.45 3.35
C ALA A 49 -2.23 7.91 3.74
N ASN A 50 -3.22 8.52 3.09
CA ASN A 50 -3.64 9.88 3.40
C ASN A 50 -4.24 9.98 4.79
N THR A 51 -5.18 9.10 5.19
CA THR A 51 -5.71 9.04 6.57
C THR A 51 -4.61 9.05 7.62
N PHE A 52 -3.54 8.28 7.42
CA PHE A 52 -2.43 8.22 8.37
C PHE A 52 -1.60 9.52 8.40
N ILE A 53 -1.32 10.12 7.24
CA ILE A 53 -0.66 11.43 7.13
C ILE A 53 -1.52 12.50 7.82
N GLU A 54 -2.84 12.50 7.61
CA GLU A 54 -3.76 13.41 8.28
C GLU A 54 -3.78 13.20 9.79
N LEU A 55 -3.69 11.95 10.25
CA LEU A 55 -3.60 11.64 11.67
C LEU A 55 -2.31 12.18 12.29
N ILE A 56 -1.18 12.13 11.57
CA ILE A 56 0.08 12.75 12.01
C ILE A 56 -0.09 14.26 12.18
N PHE A 57 -0.71 14.94 11.21
CA PHE A 57 -0.99 16.38 11.31
C PHE A 57 -1.90 16.70 12.49
N CYS A 58 -2.98 15.91 12.67
CA CYS A 58 -3.88 16.03 13.80
C CYS A 58 -3.14 15.92 15.14
N ILE A 59 -2.30 14.90 15.30
CA ILE A 59 -1.50 14.69 16.52
C ILE A 59 -0.51 15.85 16.73
N PHE A 60 0.17 16.29 15.67
CA PHE A 60 1.12 17.41 15.73
C PHE A 60 0.44 18.70 16.22
N VAL A 61 -0.72 19.06 15.65
CA VAL A 61 -1.47 20.25 16.05
C VAL A 61 -2.00 20.09 17.48
N SER A 62 -2.52 18.92 17.84
CA SER A 62 -3.07 18.63 19.17
C SER A 62 -2.03 18.76 20.30
N ILE A 63 -0.82 18.23 20.10
CA ILE A 63 0.27 18.34 21.08
C ILE A 63 0.68 19.81 21.26
N ASN A 64 0.75 20.58 20.17
CA ASN A 64 1.09 21.99 20.24
C ASN A 64 0.02 22.82 20.97
N LEU A 65 -1.26 22.49 20.78
CA LEU A 65 -2.35 23.10 21.54
C LEU A 65 -2.20 22.83 23.04
N ILE A 66 -1.94 21.58 23.46
CA ILE A 66 -1.75 21.22 24.87
C ILE A 66 -0.59 21.98 25.49
N LEU A 67 0.55 22.07 24.79
CA LEU A 67 1.72 22.81 25.26
C LEU A 67 1.42 24.30 25.42
N ARG A 68 0.64 24.87 24.50
CA ARG A 68 0.22 26.27 24.55
C ARG A 68 -0.72 26.53 25.72
N LEU A 69 -1.71 25.68 25.95
CA LEU A 69 -2.58 25.78 27.12
C LEU A 69 -1.77 25.72 28.41
N ASN A 70 -0.79 24.83 28.51
CA ASN A 70 0.13 24.77 29.65
C ASN A 70 0.99 26.04 29.81
N ASP A 71 1.44 26.66 28.71
CA ASP A 71 2.17 27.94 28.78
C ASP A 71 1.27 29.10 29.23
N ILE A 72 0.00 29.12 28.78
CA ILE A 72 -1.01 30.09 29.23
C ILE A 72 -1.31 29.91 30.72
N MET A 73 -1.59 28.68 31.16
CA MET A 73 -1.83 28.36 32.58
C MET A 73 -0.64 28.73 33.48
N LYS A 74 0.58 28.66 32.95
CA LYS A 74 1.82 29.01 33.66
C LYS A 74 2.27 30.46 33.45
N ASN A 75 1.47 31.29 32.79
CA ASN A 75 1.79 32.70 32.49
C ASN A 75 3.17 32.90 31.85
N LYS A 76 3.63 31.97 31.00
CA LYS A 76 4.94 32.09 30.35
C LYS A 76 4.91 33.14 29.24
N PRO A 77 5.97 33.97 29.11
CA PRO A 77 6.07 34.92 28.01
C PRO A 77 6.13 34.21 26.65
N GLN A 78 5.58 34.86 25.61
CA GLN A 78 5.67 34.34 24.24
C GLN A 78 7.09 34.51 23.70
N GLU A 79 7.71 33.39 23.33
CA GLU A 79 9.01 33.38 22.67
C GLU A 79 8.86 33.52 21.15
N PHE A 80 9.81 34.18 20.50
CA PHE A 80 9.73 34.57 19.09
C PHE A 80 9.59 33.37 18.13
N TYR A 81 10.20 32.24 18.45
CA TYR A 81 10.07 31.02 17.63
C TYR A 81 8.64 30.44 17.62
N LYS A 82 7.82 30.75 18.65
CA LYS A 82 6.42 30.30 18.74
C LYS A 82 5.53 31.03 17.73
N ILE A 83 5.93 32.22 17.26
CA ILE A 83 5.24 32.96 16.19
C ILE A 83 5.37 32.21 14.87
N GLY A 84 6.57 31.72 14.54
CA GLY A 84 6.78 30.90 13.34
C GLY A 84 5.95 29.62 13.37
N LEU A 85 5.84 28.99 14.54
CA LEU A 85 5.01 27.80 14.74
C LEU A 85 3.51 28.05 14.54
N ASP A 86 3.00 29.20 14.99
CA ASP A 86 1.58 29.55 14.80
C ASP A 86 1.24 29.83 13.34
N ILE A 87 2.16 30.45 12.59
CA ILE A 87 2.00 30.64 11.13
C ILE A 87 1.93 29.28 10.42
N ILE A 88 2.75 28.31 10.84
CA ILE A 88 2.71 26.94 10.29
C ILE A 88 1.38 26.27 10.61
N ILE A 89 0.88 26.40 11.84
CA ILE A 89 -0.39 25.79 12.24
C ILE A 89 -1.57 26.42 11.51
N ALA A 90 -1.53 27.72 11.25
CA ALA A 90 -2.50 28.38 10.38
C ALA A 90 -2.40 27.91 8.92
N ALA A 91 -1.19 27.70 8.40
CA ALA A 91 -0.99 27.14 7.06
C ALA A 91 -1.50 25.69 6.97
N ILE A 92 -1.21 24.85 7.98
CA ILE A 92 -1.79 23.50 8.11
C ILE A 92 -3.31 23.61 8.12
N ALA A 93 -3.91 24.50 8.90
CA ALA A 93 -5.37 24.67 8.92
C ALA A 93 -5.94 24.94 7.50
N ILE A 94 -5.32 25.85 6.74
CA ILE A 94 -5.75 26.16 5.37
C ILE A 94 -5.60 24.94 4.45
N LEU A 95 -4.51 24.19 4.57
CA LEU A 95 -4.32 22.96 3.79
C LEU A 95 -5.38 21.91 4.16
N GLN A 96 -5.64 21.69 5.45
CA GLN A 96 -6.60 20.70 5.93
C GLN A 96 -8.04 20.99 5.50
N ILE A 97 -8.45 22.26 5.40
CA ILE A 97 -9.78 22.59 4.86
C ILE A 97 -9.85 22.35 3.34
N ILE A 98 -8.76 22.60 2.60
CA ILE A 98 -8.66 22.27 1.18
C ILE A 98 -8.70 20.74 1.00
N ASP A 99 -7.92 20.00 1.78
CA ASP A 99 -7.90 18.53 1.78
C ASP A 99 -9.28 17.97 2.10
N PHE A 100 -9.95 18.46 3.15
CA PHE A 100 -11.32 18.09 3.47
C PHE A 100 -12.27 18.25 2.27
N ILE A 101 -12.22 19.38 1.58
CA ILE A 101 -13.04 19.64 0.39
C ILE A 101 -12.65 18.70 -0.76
N CYS A 102 -11.35 18.51 -1.01
CA CYS A 102 -10.84 17.60 -2.02
C CYS A 102 -11.29 16.15 -1.77
N TRP A 103 -11.28 15.70 -0.51
CA TRP A 103 -11.80 14.39 -0.10
C TRP A 103 -13.31 14.28 -0.29
N PHE A 104 -14.06 15.33 0.03
CA PHE A 104 -15.52 15.32 -0.10
C PHE A 104 -16.00 15.30 -1.56
N ILE A 105 -15.25 15.93 -2.46
CA ILE A 105 -15.51 15.93 -3.92
C ILE A 105 -14.90 14.69 -4.59
N ASN A 106 -14.09 13.93 -3.86
CA ASN A 106 -13.44 12.73 -4.37
C ASN A 106 -14.47 11.60 -4.58
N PRO A 107 -14.53 11.01 -5.77
CA PRO A 107 -15.46 9.92 -6.03
C PRO A 107 -15.07 8.62 -5.27
N VAL A 108 -13.86 8.51 -4.70
CA VAL A 108 -13.48 7.51 -3.69
C VAL A 108 -13.15 8.23 -2.37
N CYS A 109 -14.19 8.69 -1.68
CA CYS A 109 -14.03 9.49 -0.46
C CYS A 109 -13.47 8.64 0.70
N ASP A 110 -12.26 8.96 1.16
CA ASP A 110 -11.76 8.52 2.45
C ASP A 110 -12.41 9.37 3.55
N VAL A 111 -13.61 8.95 3.99
CA VAL A 111 -14.42 9.67 4.98
C VAL A 111 -13.66 9.83 6.30
N LEU A 112 -12.79 8.88 6.65
CA LEU A 112 -12.00 8.95 7.87
C LEU A 112 -10.92 10.03 7.74
N ALA A 113 -10.16 10.07 6.63
CA ALA A 113 -9.22 11.15 6.35
C ALA A 113 -9.92 12.52 6.34
N ALA A 114 -11.08 12.63 5.70
CA ALA A 114 -11.87 13.86 5.66
C ALA A 114 -12.27 14.32 7.07
N CYS A 115 -12.79 13.41 7.90
CA CYS A 115 -13.12 13.72 9.29
C CYS A 115 -11.89 14.20 10.08
N ILE A 116 -10.73 13.56 9.89
CA ILE A 116 -9.47 13.95 10.55
C ILE A 116 -9.01 15.33 10.05
N CYS A 117 -9.14 15.63 8.76
CA CYS A 117 -8.82 16.95 8.20
C CYS A 117 -9.65 18.04 8.86
N LEU A 118 -10.98 17.85 8.90
CA LEU A 118 -11.91 18.79 9.51
C LEU A 118 -11.60 18.99 11.00
N PHE A 119 -11.32 17.91 11.72
CA PHE A 119 -10.97 17.96 13.13
C PHE A 119 -9.65 18.71 13.36
N THR A 120 -8.63 18.44 12.55
CA THR A 120 -7.34 19.14 12.59
C THR A 120 -7.48 20.63 12.32
N PHE A 121 -8.31 21.00 11.34
CA PHE A 121 -8.64 22.40 11.05
C PHE A 121 -9.26 23.10 12.26
N ILE A 122 -10.23 22.47 12.93
CA ILE A 122 -10.89 23.03 14.12
C ILE A 122 -9.88 23.25 15.26
N ILE A 123 -9.02 22.27 15.54
CA ILE A 123 -7.99 22.37 16.59
C ILE A 123 -7.00 23.50 16.26
N ALA A 124 -6.55 23.58 15.00
CA ALA A 124 -5.63 24.63 14.55
C ALA A 124 -6.26 26.03 14.63
N GLY A 125 -7.55 26.15 14.32
CA GLY A 125 -8.33 27.38 14.48
C GLY A 125 -8.45 27.82 15.94
N PHE A 126 -8.71 26.88 16.85
CA PHE A 126 -8.75 27.14 18.29
C PHE A 126 -7.39 27.62 18.81
N GLN A 127 -6.31 26.97 18.38
CA GLN A 127 -4.95 27.38 18.72
C GLN A 127 -4.61 28.81 18.23
N SER A 128 -4.99 29.13 16.99
CA SER A 128 -4.79 30.46 16.40
C SER A 128 -5.57 31.54 17.16
N THR A 129 -6.77 31.21 17.64
CA THR A 129 -7.59 32.11 18.47
C THR A 129 -6.95 32.36 19.83
N LEU A 130 -6.44 31.31 20.50
CA LEU A 130 -5.72 31.45 21.77
C LEU A 130 -4.45 32.30 21.63
N TRP A 131 -3.76 32.21 20.49
CA TRP A 131 -2.61 33.08 20.19
C TRP A 131 -3.00 34.57 20.17
N ILE A 132 -4.09 34.91 19.46
CA ILE A 132 -4.61 36.28 19.37
C ILE A 132 -5.00 36.77 20.76
N LEU A 133 -5.73 35.97 21.53
CA LEU A 133 -6.16 36.32 22.89
C LEU A 133 -4.97 36.55 23.83
N GLN A 134 -3.97 35.68 23.81
CA GLN A 134 -2.76 35.83 24.62
C GLN A 134 -1.97 37.07 24.22
N ARG A 135 -1.93 37.42 22.93
CA ARG A 135 -1.29 38.65 22.44
C ARG A 135 -2.03 39.90 22.90
N ILE A 136 -3.36 39.89 22.84
CA ILE A 136 -4.21 40.98 23.38
C ILE A 136 -4.01 41.11 24.89
N GLN A 137 -3.96 40.00 25.63
CA GLN A 137 -3.74 40.01 27.07
C GLN A 137 -2.34 40.53 27.42
N ASN A 138 -1.31 40.11 26.68
CA ASN A 138 0.05 40.61 26.86
C ASN A 138 0.19 42.08 26.45
N SER A 139 -0.49 42.54 25.40
CA SER A 139 -0.48 43.96 25.03
C SER A 139 -1.22 44.83 26.05
N LYS A 140 -2.33 44.34 26.61
CA LYS A 140 -3.04 44.99 27.73
C LYS A 140 -2.18 45.02 28.99
N LYS A 141 -1.51 43.91 29.33
CA LYS A 141 -0.53 43.88 30.42
C LYS A 141 0.60 44.87 30.18
N VAL A 142 1.17 44.96 28.97
CA VAL A 142 2.21 45.96 28.65
C VAL A 142 1.68 47.39 28.78
N GLN A 143 0.42 47.66 28.41
CA GLN A 143 -0.22 48.97 28.62
C GLN A 143 -0.47 49.30 30.11
N GLU A 144 -0.96 48.34 30.90
CA GLU A 144 -1.13 48.50 32.35
C GLU A 144 0.23 48.62 33.06
N VAL A 145 1.23 47.85 32.60
CA VAL A 145 2.59 47.84 33.13
C VAL A 145 3.36 49.10 32.75
N ASP A 146 3.16 49.72 31.58
CA ASP A 146 3.73 51.06 31.28
C ASP A 146 3.10 52.16 32.15
N THR A 147 1.83 52.01 32.51
CA THR A 147 1.13 52.95 33.41
C THR A 147 1.51 52.73 34.89
N TYR A 148 1.83 51.49 35.28
CA TYR A 148 2.17 51.10 36.66
C TYR A 148 3.69 51.12 36.95
N LEU A 149 4.55 50.90 35.95
CA LEU A 149 6.03 50.96 36.08
C LEU A 149 6.59 52.37 36.19
N THR A 150 5.80 53.40 35.88
CA THR A 150 6.17 54.79 36.23
C THR A 150 6.00 55.05 37.75
N GLN A 151 5.35 54.13 38.50
CA GLN A 151 5.08 54.32 39.93
C GLN A 151 5.59 53.22 40.89
N GLN A 152 6.00 52.03 40.43
CA GLN A 152 6.45 50.96 41.34
C GLN A 152 7.77 50.28 40.95
N ILE A 153 8.86 51.05 40.89
CA ILE A 153 10.20 50.51 41.18
C ILE A 153 10.40 50.57 42.69
N GLN A 154 9.73 49.68 43.42
CA GLN A 154 10.08 49.25 44.78
C GLN A 154 9.05 48.21 45.24
N LEU A 155 9.54 47.04 45.68
CA LEU A 155 8.79 45.92 46.31
C LEU A 155 8.06 45.05 45.25
N THR A 156 8.21 43.72 45.15
CA THR A 156 8.52 42.69 46.13
C THR A 156 8.91 41.42 45.36
N GLU A 157 10.02 40.76 45.72
CA GLU A 157 10.26 39.37 45.36
C GLU A 157 9.65 38.46 46.44
N SER A 158 8.67 37.62 46.10
CA SER A 158 8.41 36.38 46.86
C SER A 158 7.62 35.32 46.08
N GLN A 159 8.35 34.23 45.77
CA GLN A 159 8.03 32.80 45.85
C GLN A 159 6.61 32.25 45.57
N SER A 160 6.53 31.30 44.64
CA SER A 160 6.27 29.87 44.94
C SER A 160 6.34 29.01 43.67
N PHE A 161 7.24 28.02 43.63
CA PHE A 161 7.39 27.06 42.52
C PHE A 161 6.84 25.70 42.95
N VAL A 162 5.72 25.28 42.35
CA VAL A 162 5.15 23.94 42.52
C VAL A 162 5.86 22.96 41.57
N ASN A 163 6.21 21.78 42.11
CA ASN A 163 6.86 20.63 41.46
C ASN A 163 6.15 20.17 40.15
N ILE A 164 6.51 20.76 39.00
CA ILE A 164 6.14 20.30 37.64
C ILE A 164 7.39 20.14 36.76
N THR A 165 8.46 19.57 37.31
CA THR A 165 9.78 19.51 36.65
C THR A 165 10.05 18.17 35.97
N GLN A 166 9.43 17.05 36.39
CA GLN A 166 9.67 15.73 35.80
C GLN A 166 8.71 15.39 34.65
N THR A 167 7.41 15.65 34.81
CA THR A 167 6.39 15.48 33.74
C THR A 167 6.65 16.39 32.53
N SER A 168 7.20 17.58 32.73
CA SER A 168 7.51 18.50 31.62
C SER A 168 8.71 18.05 30.78
N LYS A 169 9.76 17.47 31.38
CA LYS A 169 10.94 16.99 30.64
C LYS A 169 10.63 15.78 29.77
N CYS A 170 9.84 14.83 30.27
CA CYS A 170 9.40 13.67 29.47
C CYS A 170 8.52 14.11 28.29
N VAL A 171 7.59 15.05 28.51
CA VAL A 171 6.74 15.59 27.43
C VAL A 171 7.55 16.36 26.40
N ILE A 172 8.58 17.12 26.83
CA ILE A 172 9.48 17.83 25.91
C ILE A 172 10.37 16.87 25.12
N ALA A 173 10.92 15.83 25.76
CA ALA A 173 11.70 14.80 25.07
C ALA A 173 10.84 14.03 24.05
N LEU A 174 9.64 13.60 24.47
CA LEU A 174 8.67 12.94 23.59
C LEU A 174 8.28 13.82 22.39
N LYS A 175 8.12 15.13 22.60
CA LYS A 175 7.89 16.11 21.53
C LYS A 175 9.01 16.11 20.49
N TYR A 176 10.27 16.18 20.91
CA TYR A 176 11.40 16.21 19.97
C TYR A 176 11.61 14.86 19.27
N ILE A 177 11.36 13.75 19.97
CA ILE A 177 11.37 12.41 19.37
C ILE A 177 10.29 12.33 18.28
N LEU A 178 9.06 12.76 18.60
CA LEU A 178 7.96 12.75 17.64
C LEU A 178 8.21 13.70 16.48
N TYR A 179 8.77 14.90 16.70
CA TYR A 179 9.14 15.81 15.61
C TYR A 179 10.24 15.26 14.72
N SER A 180 11.25 14.62 15.30
CA SER A 180 12.32 13.98 14.53
C SER A 180 11.76 12.82 13.71
N PHE A 181 10.87 12.02 14.30
CA PHE A 181 10.15 10.95 13.63
C PHE A 181 9.32 11.49 12.47
N VAL A 182 8.43 12.47 12.70
CA VAL A 182 7.59 13.10 11.67
C VAL A 182 8.45 13.73 10.56
N LEU A 183 9.54 14.43 10.90
CA LEU A 183 10.46 15.01 9.91
C LEU A 183 11.11 13.93 9.04
N VAL A 184 11.58 12.84 9.64
CA VAL A 184 12.13 11.70 8.90
C VAL A 184 11.05 11.10 7.98
N LEU A 185 9.82 10.93 8.47
CA LEU A 185 8.72 10.42 7.64
C LEU A 185 8.44 11.35 6.45
N VAL A 186 8.39 12.66 6.65
CA VAL A 186 8.16 13.63 5.57
C VAL A 186 9.29 13.60 4.55
N ILE A 187 10.56 13.55 4.99
CA ILE A 187 11.72 13.46 4.10
C ILE A 187 11.65 12.18 3.27
N LEU A 188 11.42 11.03 3.91
CA LEU A 188 11.32 9.75 3.23
C LEU A 188 10.18 9.75 2.20
N ASN A 189 9.01 10.27 2.55
CA ASN A 189 7.87 10.38 1.60
C ASN A 189 8.18 11.32 0.42
N THR A 190 8.87 12.43 0.66
CA THR A 190 9.22 13.39 -0.41
C THR A 190 10.26 12.81 -1.37
N CYS A 191 11.33 12.20 -0.84
CA CYS A 191 12.35 11.54 -1.64
C CYS A 191 11.75 10.42 -2.50
N GLN A 192 10.79 9.69 -1.94
CA GLN A 192 10.08 8.60 -2.58
C GLN A 192 9.25 9.07 -3.79
N ILE A 193 8.46 10.13 -3.62
CA ILE A 193 7.67 10.73 -4.70
C ILE A 193 8.56 11.23 -5.84
N ILE A 194 9.65 11.94 -5.51
CA ILE A 194 10.61 12.44 -6.49
C ILE A 194 11.23 11.26 -7.25
N HIS A 195 11.50 10.16 -6.56
CA HIS A 195 12.04 8.95 -7.16
C HIS A 195 11.05 8.28 -8.12
N GLU A 196 9.78 8.11 -7.72
CA GLU A 196 8.70 7.56 -8.55
C GLU A 196 8.42 8.41 -9.80
N ALA A 197 8.45 9.73 -9.68
CA ALA A 197 8.25 10.65 -10.80
C ALA A 197 9.38 10.59 -11.82
N ASN A 198 10.61 10.31 -11.38
CA ASN A 198 11.80 10.25 -12.25
C ASN A 198 12.09 8.83 -12.78
N HIS A 199 11.50 7.80 -12.18
CA HIS A 199 11.66 6.40 -12.61
C HIS A 199 10.29 5.73 -12.79
N PRO A 200 9.45 6.19 -13.73
CA PRO A 200 8.30 5.42 -14.16
C PRO A 200 8.85 4.17 -14.85
N GLY A 201 9.08 3.10 -14.09
CA GLY A 201 9.70 1.84 -14.46
C GLY A 201 9.31 1.42 -15.86
N SER A 202 10.12 1.83 -16.83
CA SER A 202 9.77 1.65 -18.22
C SER A 202 10.14 0.23 -18.62
N LEU A 203 9.15 -0.60 -18.92
CA LEU A 203 9.39 -1.95 -19.45
C LEU A 203 9.80 -1.92 -20.94
N GLY A 204 9.98 -0.73 -21.51
CA GLY A 204 10.44 -0.51 -22.89
C GLY A 204 9.31 -0.46 -23.91
N GLU A 205 9.63 -0.81 -25.17
CA GLU A 205 8.68 -0.80 -26.27
C GLU A 205 7.54 -1.80 -26.03
N GLY A 206 6.29 -1.33 -26.02
CA GLY A 206 5.09 -2.14 -25.75
C GLY A 206 4.36 -1.77 -24.46
N GLU A 207 4.98 -0.95 -23.61
CA GLU A 207 4.32 -0.35 -22.45
C GLU A 207 3.35 0.74 -22.87
N GLN A 208 2.12 0.70 -22.37
CA GLN A 208 1.07 1.68 -22.64
C GLN A 208 0.18 1.88 -21.42
N TYR A 209 -0.60 2.95 -21.43
CA TYR A 209 -1.63 3.20 -20.43
C TYR A 209 -2.99 3.35 -21.07
N TYR A 210 -3.98 2.66 -20.52
CA TYR A 210 -5.37 2.69 -20.99
C TYR A 210 -6.27 3.15 -19.87
N ILE A 211 -7.29 3.95 -20.22
CA ILE A 211 -8.35 4.32 -19.29
C ILE A 211 -9.50 3.33 -19.49
N VAL A 212 -9.94 2.75 -18.39
CA VAL A 212 -11.10 1.84 -18.31
C VAL A 212 -12.06 2.32 -17.25
N GLU A 213 -13.33 1.90 -17.35
CA GLU A 213 -14.37 2.30 -16.41
C GLU A 213 -14.53 1.27 -15.30
N SER A 214 -14.62 1.72 -14.06
CA SER A 214 -14.89 0.90 -12.88
C SER A 214 -15.85 1.64 -11.96
N GLN A 215 -17.04 1.08 -11.76
CA GLN A 215 -18.05 1.63 -10.85
C GLN A 215 -18.36 3.12 -11.14
N GLY A 216 -18.46 3.48 -12.42
CA GLY A 216 -18.72 4.85 -12.87
C GLY A 216 -17.49 5.77 -12.86
N GLN A 217 -16.28 5.24 -12.74
CA GLN A 217 -15.03 6.02 -12.63
C GLN A 217 -13.97 5.57 -13.62
N ASP A 218 -13.21 6.53 -14.15
CA ASP A 218 -12.05 6.28 -14.99
C ASP A 218 -10.86 5.82 -14.15
N VAL A 219 -10.34 4.64 -14.48
CA VAL A 219 -9.15 4.03 -13.87
C VAL A 219 -8.09 3.87 -14.95
N LYS A 220 -6.92 4.48 -14.74
CA LYS A 220 -5.79 4.33 -15.65
C LYS A 220 -5.03 3.04 -15.33
N ILE A 221 -5.02 2.11 -16.26
CA ILE A 221 -4.33 0.83 -16.16
C ILE A 221 -3.08 0.84 -17.03
N ARG A 222 -1.96 0.42 -16.44
CA ARG A 222 -0.70 0.19 -17.14
C ARG A 222 -0.70 -1.21 -17.74
N THR A 223 -0.29 -1.32 -18.99
CA THR A 223 -0.14 -2.59 -19.70
C THR A 223 1.23 -2.68 -20.34
N TYR A 224 1.73 -3.89 -20.55
CA TYR A 224 2.95 -4.17 -21.27
C TYR A 224 2.71 -5.31 -22.25
N CYS A 225 2.72 -4.99 -23.55
CA CYS A 225 2.28 -5.90 -24.59
C CYS A 225 3.28 -6.01 -25.74
N THR A 226 3.83 -7.20 -25.93
CA THR A 226 4.92 -7.50 -26.88
C THR A 226 4.52 -8.58 -27.88
N GLY A 227 5.26 -8.68 -28.99
CA GLY A 227 4.94 -9.59 -30.08
C GLY A 227 3.90 -9.03 -31.07
N ALA A 228 3.88 -9.57 -32.28
CA ALA A 228 3.03 -9.08 -33.37
C ALA A 228 1.54 -9.37 -33.13
N LYS A 229 0.65 -8.43 -33.51
CA LYS A 229 -0.80 -8.49 -33.20
C LYS A 229 -1.54 -9.68 -33.80
N ASN A 230 -1.01 -10.31 -34.84
CA ASN A 230 -1.60 -11.46 -35.53
C ASN A 230 -1.14 -12.82 -34.97
N LEU A 231 -0.26 -12.82 -33.95
CA LEU A 231 0.17 -14.04 -33.28
C LEU A 231 -0.87 -14.50 -32.22
N PRO A 232 -0.85 -15.79 -31.82
CA PRO A 232 -1.75 -16.28 -30.79
C PRO A 232 -1.56 -15.51 -29.47
N GLN A 233 -2.65 -15.27 -28.75
CA GLN A 233 -2.70 -14.30 -27.66
C GLN A 233 -2.54 -14.97 -26.29
N ILE A 234 -1.63 -14.41 -25.48
CA ILE A 234 -1.35 -14.86 -24.11
C ILE A 234 -1.51 -13.67 -23.16
N ILE A 235 -2.28 -13.85 -22.09
CA ILE A 235 -2.33 -12.95 -20.95
C ILE A 235 -1.49 -13.55 -19.83
N LEU A 236 -0.62 -12.73 -19.23
CA LEU A 236 0.15 -13.09 -18.04
C LEU A 236 -0.41 -12.32 -16.83
N GLU A 237 -0.85 -13.05 -15.81
CA GLU A 237 -1.49 -12.50 -14.61
C GLU A 237 -0.64 -12.73 -13.37
N ALA A 238 -0.28 -11.62 -12.71
CA ALA A 238 0.67 -11.59 -11.60
C ALA A 238 0.05 -12.04 -10.27
N GLY A 239 0.89 -12.59 -9.39
CA GLY A 239 0.49 -13.01 -8.05
C GLY A 239 0.08 -11.88 -7.11
N GLY A 240 -0.34 -12.25 -5.90
CA GLY A 240 -0.61 -11.26 -4.84
C GLY A 240 0.65 -10.47 -4.52
N GLY A 241 0.53 -9.16 -4.32
CA GLY A 241 1.69 -8.32 -3.97
C GLY A 241 2.67 -8.08 -5.13
N SER A 242 2.30 -8.49 -6.35
CA SER A 242 3.15 -8.46 -7.55
C SER A 242 2.54 -7.63 -8.70
N SER A 243 3.26 -7.44 -9.80
CA SER A 243 2.83 -6.68 -10.98
C SER A 243 3.31 -7.34 -12.27
N GLY A 244 2.94 -6.81 -13.45
CA GLY A 244 3.36 -7.38 -14.73
C GLY A 244 4.87 -7.44 -14.94
N VAL A 245 5.65 -6.70 -14.14
CA VAL A 245 7.12 -6.71 -14.17
C VAL A 245 7.71 -8.08 -13.87
N ASP A 246 7.03 -8.90 -13.06
CA ASP A 246 7.50 -10.21 -12.63
C ASP A 246 7.60 -11.21 -13.79
N PHE A 247 6.84 -10.96 -14.86
CA PHE A 247 6.86 -11.76 -16.07
C PHE A 247 7.82 -11.25 -17.14
N TYR A 248 8.61 -10.22 -16.88
CA TYR A 248 9.41 -9.56 -17.92
C TYR A 248 10.27 -10.55 -18.73
N GLU A 249 10.96 -11.47 -18.07
CA GLU A 249 11.81 -12.47 -18.74
C GLU A 249 10.98 -13.48 -19.54
N ILE A 250 9.93 -14.06 -18.93
CA ILE A 250 9.02 -15.01 -19.58
C ILE A 250 8.34 -14.37 -20.81
N GLN A 251 7.80 -13.16 -20.64
CA GLN A 251 7.13 -12.41 -21.69
C GLN A 251 8.08 -12.08 -22.85
N THR A 252 9.31 -11.68 -22.55
CA THR A 252 10.33 -11.38 -23.57
C THR A 252 10.58 -12.59 -24.45
N GLN A 253 10.70 -13.78 -23.86
CA GLN A 253 10.92 -15.01 -24.62
C GLN A 253 9.70 -15.42 -25.45
N LEU A 254 8.50 -15.44 -24.83
CA LEU A 254 7.26 -15.82 -25.51
C LEU A 254 6.88 -14.86 -26.65
N SER A 255 7.24 -13.58 -26.54
CA SER A 255 6.88 -12.55 -27.54
C SER A 255 7.40 -12.80 -28.96
N LYS A 256 8.35 -13.73 -29.12
CA LYS A 256 8.88 -14.17 -30.42
C LYS A 256 7.82 -14.90 -31.25
N ASN A 257 6.97 -15.68 -30.59
CA ASN A 257 6.00 -16.59 -31.23
C ASN A 257 4.54 -16.23 -30.89
N TYR A 258 4.32 -15.38 -29.88
CA TYR A 258 3.01 -15.04 -29.35
C TYR A 258 2.82 -13.53 -29.19
N ARG A 259 1.55 -13.09 -29.21
CA ARG A 259 1.16 -11.77 -28.73
C ARG A 259 0.94 -11.87 -27.22
N VAL A 260 1.84 -11.33 -26.43
CA VAL A 260 1.83 -11.49 -24.97
C VAL A 260 1.56 -10.15 -24.31
N CYS A 261 0.60 -10.12 -23.39
CA CYS A 261 0.34 -8.95 -22.55
C CYS A 261 0.39 -9.34 -21.07
N SER A 262 1.13 -8.56 -20.29
CA SER A 262 0.93 -8.42 -18.86
C SER A 262 0.32 -7.05 -18.57
N TYR A 263 -0.35 -6.92 -17.44
CA TYR A 263 -0.84 -5.63 -17.00
C TYR A 263 -0.81 -5.54 -15.49
N ASP A 264 -0.78 -4.31 -14.99
CA ASP A 264 -0.84 -4.08 -13.57
C ASP A 264 -2.31 -3.94 -13.17
N ARG A 265 -2.81 -4.82 -12.31
CA ARG A 265 -4.17 -4.71 -11.76
C ARG A 265 -4.41 -3.35 -11.13
N ALA A 266 -5.68 -2.93 -11.00
CA ALA A 266 -5.99 -1.67 -10.35
C ALA A 266 -5.36 -1.59 -8.94
N GLY A 267 -4.56 -0.56 -8.71
CA GLY A 267 -3.77 -0.37 -7.50
C GLY A 267 -2.37 -1.01 -7.49
N TYR A 268 -2.13 -2.00 -8.34
CA TYR A 268 -0.83 -2.69 -8.46
C TYR A 268 0.09 -1.98 -9.45
N GLY A 269 1.41 -2.17 -9.35
CA GLY A 269 2.41 -1.81 -10.35
C GLY A 269 2.55 -0.32 -10.61
N MET A 270 2.10 0.16 -11.78
CA MET A 270 1.90 1.58 -12.10
C MET A 270 0.46 1.96 -12.46
N SER A 271 -0.51 1.06 -12.27
CA SER A 271 -1.94 1.34 -12.44
C SER A 271 -2.53 2.18 -11.30
N TRP A 272 -3.60 2.90 -11.58
CA TRP A 272 -4.35 3.62 -10.56
C TRP A 272 -5.17 2.66 -9.70
N GLN A 273 -5.36 3.04 -8.44
CA GLN A 273 -6.25 2.36 -7.52
C GLN A 273 -7.70 2.65 -7.90
N ALA A 274 -8.47 1.60 -8.15
CA ALA A 274 -9.91 1.69 -8.41
C ALA A 274 -10.71 1.74 -7.10
N ALA A 275 -11.97 2.18 -7.19
CA ALA A 275 -12.87 2.35 -6.04
C ALA A 275 -13.05 1.06 -5.22
N SER A 276 -13.07 1.16 -3.90
CA SER A 276 -13.37 0.02 -3.03
C SER A 276 -14.89 -0.11 -2.78
N PRO A 277 -15.42 -1.34 -2.61
CA PRO A 277 -14.72 -2.62 -2.67
C PRO A 277 -14.35 -3.02 -4.11
N GLN A 278 -13.20 -3.68 -4.27
CA GLN A 278 -12.79 -4.29 -5.54
C GLN A 278 -13.35 -5.70 -5.61
N SER A 279 -14.63 -5.80 -5.98
CA SER A 279 -15.28 -7.10 -6.11
C SER A 279 -14.63 -7.95 -7.20
N SER A 280 -14.81 -9.28 -7.12
CA SER A 280 -14.42 -10.19 -8.20
C SER A 280 -14.99 -9.74 -9.55
N ASN A 281 -16.29 -9.46 -9.60
CA ASN A 281 -16.99 -8.92 -10.79
C ASN A 281 -16.34 -7.65 -11.34
N ASN A 282 -16.02 -6.68 -10.47
CA ASN A 282 -15.40 -5.44 -10.90
C ASN A 282 -13.99 -5.67 -11.43
N THR A 283 -13.21 -6.53 -10.76
CA THR A 283 -11.87 -6.92 -11.20
C THR A 283 -11.91 -7.58 -12.58
N MET A 284 -12.88 -8.47 -12.83
CA MET A 284 -13.08 -9.12 -14.13
C MET A 284 -13.50 -8.13 -15.22
N SER A 285 -14.39 -7.18 -14.90
CA SER A 285 -14.82 -6.13 -15.83
C SER A 285 -13.65 -5.23 -16.26
N ILE A 286 -12.84 -4.77 -15.29
CA ILE A 286 -11.61 -4.00 -15.57
C ILE A 286 -10.69 -4.82 -16.48
N ALA A 287 -10.43 -6.08 -16.14
CA ALA A 287 -9.56 -6.96 -16.92
C ALA A 287 -10.05 -7.09 -18.38
N GLN A 288 -11.34 -7.35 -18.58
CA GLN A 288 -11.91 -7.47 -19.92
C GLN A 288 -11.75 -6.19 -20.74
N GLN A 289 -12.08 -5.04 -20.15
CA GLN A 289 -11.91 -3.74 -20.81
C GLN A 289 -10.44 -3.47 -21.16
N VAL A 290 -9.50 -3.81 -20.29
CA VAL A 290 -8.06 -3.69 -20.56
C VAL A 290 -7.68 -4.55 -21.77
N MET A 291 -8.14 -5.80 -21.82
CA MET A 291 -7.87 -6.72 -22.93
C MET A 291 -8.45 -6.22 -24.25
N ASP A 292 -9.68 -5.68 -24.24
CA ASP A 292 -10.29 -5.04 -25.41
C ASP A 292 -9.41 -3.89 -25.93
N LYS A 293 -8.95 -3.02 -25.02
CA LYS A 293 -8.17 -1.83 -25.35
C LYS A 293 -6.78 -2.15 -25.90
N VAL A 294 -6.14 -3.22 -25.44
CA VAL A 294 -4.83 -3.68 -25.98
C VAL A 294 -4.97 -4.45 -27.31
N GLY A 295 -6.20 -4.65 -27.79
CA GLY A 295 -6.51 -5.30 -29.06
C GLY A 295 -6.50 -6.82 -28.99
N PHE A 296 -6.82 -7.40 -27.83
CA PHE A 296 -7.03 -8.84 -27.72
C PHE A 296 -8.41 -9.23 -28.27
N ASN A 297 -8.54 -10.47 -28.75
CA ASN A 297 -9.73 -10.98 -29.40
C ASN A 297 -10.77 -11.46 -28.37
N THR A 298 -11.11 -10.60 -27.42
CA THR A 298 -12.02 -10.91 -26.31
C THR A 298 -13.45 -11.27 -26.77
N SER A 299 -13.85 -10.83 -27.96
CA SER A 299 -15.12 -11.16 -28.61
C SER A 299 -15.11 -12.51 -29.35
N VAL A 300 -13.93 -13.10 -29.58
CA VAL A 300 -13.77 -14.40 -30.24
C VAL A 300 -13.58 -15.46 -29.18
N SER A 301 -14.54 -16.36 -29.06
CA SER A 301 -14.45 -17.50 -28.13
C SER A 301 -13.19 -18.33 -28.35
N ASN A 302 -12.58 -18.81 -27.26
CA ASN A 302 -11.42 -19.71 -27.29
C ASN A 302 -10.20 -19.18 -28.08
N SER A 303 -9.87 -17.89 -27.97
CA SER A 303 -8.78 -17.24 -28.70
C SER A 303 -7.56 -16.86 -27.85
N ILE A 304 -7.71 -16.82 -26.51
CA ILE A 304 -6.71 -16.30 -25.58
C ILE A 304 -6.31 -17.37 -24.57
N VAL A 305 -5.01 -17.53 -24.30
CA VAL A 305 -4.52 -18.35 -23.18
C VAL A 305 -4.20 -17.47 -21.99
N CYS A 306 -4.67 -17.84 -20.80
CA CYS A 306 -4.30 -17.15 -19.56
C CYS A 306 -3.24 -17.94 -18.81
N VAL A 307 -2.15 -17.29 -18.41
CA VAL A 307 -1.12 -17.87 -17.56
C VAL A 307 -1.04 -17.04 -16.28
N GLY A 308 -1.31 -17.66 -15.14
CA GLY A 308 -1.41 -16.94 -13.87
C GLY A 308 -0.53 -17.55 -12.80
N HIS A 309 0.22 -16.73 -12.08
CA HIS A 309 1.05 -17.16 -10.94
C HIS A 309 0.35 -16.90 -9.61
N SER A 310 0.42 -17.86 -8.68
CA SER A 310 -0.13 -17.67 -7.33
C SER A 310 -1.59 -17.20 -7.38
N VAL A 311 -1.94 -16.10 -6.70
CA VAL A 311 -3.28 -15.45 -6.79
C VAL A 311 -3.70 -15.14 -8.24
N GLY A 312 -2.75 -14.82 -9.13
CA GLY A 312 -3.04 -14.57 -10.53
C GLY A 312 -3.61 -15.77 -11.28
N GLY A 313 -3.29 -17.00 -10.84
CA GLY A 313 -3.92 -18.20 -11.38
C GLY A 313 -5.40 -18.34 -10.96
N GLN A 314 -5.75 -17.95 -9.72
CA GLN A 314 -7.15 -17.83 -9.30
C GLN A 314 -7.90 -16.81 -10.17
N LEU A 315 -7.27 -15.69 -10.52
CA LEU A 315 -7.86 -14.72 -11.44
C LEU A 315 -8.02 -15.26 -12.86
N CYS A 316 -7.04 -16.01 -13.40
CA CYS A 316 -7.20 -16.69 -14.69
C CYS A 316 -8.39 -17.66 -14.69
N ARG A 317 -8.66 -18.34 -13.56
CA ARG A 317 -9.87 -19.18 -13.40
C ARG A 317 -11.14 -18.36 -13.51
N TYR A 318 -11.18 -17.19 -12.86
CA TYR A 318 -12.29 -16.26 -13.05
C TYR A 318 -12.37 -15.74 -14.49
N TYR A 319 -11.25 -15.40 -15.16
CA TYR A 319 -11.31 -15.01 -16.57
C TYR A 319 -11.93 -16.10 -17.44
N ALA A 320 -11.64 -17.38 -17.21
CA ALA A 320 -12.27 -18.46 -17.96
C ALA A 320 -13.78 -18.61 -17.71
N GLN A 321 -14.27 -18.20 -16.54
CA GLN A 321 -15.69 -18.20 -16.22
C GLN A 321 -16.41 -16.97 -16.81
N TYR A 322 -15.76 -15.80 -16.80
CA TYR A 322 -16.37 -14.53 -17.22
C TYR A 322 -16.15 -14.19 -18.70
N MET A 323 -15.03 -14.62 -19.28
CA MET A 323 -14.63 -14.31 -20.65
C MET A 323 -14.61 -15.60 -21.49
N THR A 324 -15.58 -15.73 -22.39
CA THR A 324 -15.68 -16.89 -23.30
C THR A 324 -14.48 -17.02 -24.24
N SER A 325 -13.72 -15.94 -24.43
CA SER A 325 -12.49 -15.86 -25.22
C SER A 325 -11.31 -16.62 -24.61
N ILE A 326 -11.31 -16.93 -23.32
CA ILE A 326 -10.27 -17.79 -22.75
C ILE A 326 -10.39 -19.18 -23.35
N LYS A 327 -9.31 -19.68 -23.93
CA LYS A 327 -9.16 -20.97 -24.57
C LYS A 327 -8.72 -22.05 -23.59
N GLY A 328 -7.78 -21.72 -22.72
CA GLY A 328 -7.19 -22.59 -21.71
C GLY A 328 -6.43 -21.78 -20.68
N ILE A 329 -6.14 -22.39 -19.53
CA ILE A 329 -5.43 -21.75 -18.42
C ILE A 329 -4.18 -22.56 -18.07
N ILE A 330 -3.08 -21.85 -17.81
CA ILE A 330 -1.87 -22.40 -17.21
C ILE A 330 -1.70 -21.76 -15.82
N LEU A 331 -1.68 -22.60 -14.79
CA LEU A 331 -1.58 -22.21 -13.39
C LEU A 331 -0.15 -22.44 -12.90
N LEU A 332 0.57 -21.36 -12.57
CA LEU A 332 1.92 -21.42 -12.02
C LEU A 332 1.84 -21.35 -10.49
N ASP A 333 1.99 -22.48 -9.81
CA ASP A 333 1.93 -22.60 -8.34
C ASP A 333 0.75 -21.87 -7.69
N SER A 334 -0.41 -21.92 -8.34
CA SER A 334 -1.61 -21.19 -7.96
C SER A 334 -2.44 -21.97 -6.95
N VAL A 335 -3.14 -21.29 -6.06
CA VAL A 335 -4.19 -21.85 -5.18
C VAL A 335 -5.37 -20.90 -5.08
N PRO A 336 -6.61 -21.39 -4.91
CA PRO A 336 -7.68 -20.55 -4.39
C PRO A 336 -7.42 -20.23 -2.92
N VAL A 337 -7.29 -18.94 -2.63
CA VAL A 337 -6.78 -18.42 -1.35
C VAL A 337 -7.61 -18.87 -0.14
N MET A 338 -8.94 -18.84 -0.22
CA MET A 338 -9.79 -19.19 0.92
C MET A 338 -9.75 -20.69 1.27
N ASN A 339 -9.68 -21.56 0.25
CA ASN A 339 -9.49 -22.99 0.48
C ASN A 339 -8.13 -23.27 1.10
N TRP A 340 -7.09 -22.52 0.73
CA TRP A 340 -5.78 -22.64 1.35
C TRP A 340 -5.83 -22.33 2.86
N PHE A 341 -6.44 -21.21 3.26
CA PHE A 341 -6.63 -20.88 4.68
C PHE A 341 -7.42 -21.94 5.44
N TYR A 342 -8.47 -22.48 4.82
CA TYR A 342 -9.26 -23.56 5.40
C TYR A 342 -8.42 -24.82 5.65
N LEU A 343 -7.67 -25.31 4.65
CA LEU A 343 -6.86 -26.52 4.77
C LEU A 343 -5.74 -26.37 5.82
N VAL A 344 -5.08 -25.21 5.85
CA VAL A 344 -4.09 -24.90 6.90
C VAL A 344 -4.73 -24.91 8.28
N GLY A 345 -5.91 -24.30 8.42
CA GLY A 345 -6.67 -24.31 9.67
C GLY A 345 -7.09 -25.71 10.11
N GLN A 346 -7.51 -26.57 9.18
CA GLN A 346 -7.82 -27.97 9.48
C GLN A 346 -6.62 -28.74 10.02
N CYS A 347 -5.43 -28.54 9.44
CA CYS A 347 -4.19 -29.11 9.96
C CYS A 347 -3.87 -28.64 11.39
N GLN A 348 -4.39 -27.48 11.80
CA GLN A 348 -4.30 -26.92 13.15
C GLN A 348 -5.50 -27.27 14.03
N ASN A 349 -6.37 -28.20 13.60
CA ASN A 349 -7.62 -28.58 14.26
C ASN A 349 -8.63 -27.43 14.46
N GLN A 350 -8.64 -26.46 13.54
CA GLN A 350 -9.60 -25.36 13.54
C GLN A 350 -10.85 -25.70 12.73
N THR A 351 -12.02 -25.22 13.16
CA THR A 351 -13.26 -25.29 12.38
C THR A 351 -13.30 -24.19 11.31
N VAL A 352 -14.15 -24.35 10.29
CA VAL A 352 -14.38 -23.32 9.25
C VAL A 352 -14.70 -21.96 9.89
N SER A 353 -15.60 -21.92 10.86
CA SER A 353 -16.00 -20.68 11.53
C SER A 353 -14.86 -20.07 12.37
N GLN A 354 -13.99 -20.90 12.97
CA GLN A 354 -12.79 -20.42 13.65
C GLN A 354 -11.81 -19.78 12.66
N VAL A 355 -11.54 -20.42 11.52
CA VAL A 355 -10.69 -19.86 10.46
C VAL A 355 -11.29 -18.55 9.93
N TYR A 356 -12.60 -18.56 9.62
CA TYR A 356 -13.31 -17.38 9.12
C TYR A 356 -13.24 -16.22 10.12
N THR A 357 -13.56 -16.49 11.39
CA THR A 357 -13.51 -15.49 12.46
C THR A 357 -12.10 -14.97 12.66
N GLN A 358 -11.08 -15.84 12.58
CA GLN A 358 -9.68 -15.44 12.65
C GLN A 358 -9.33 -14.49 11.50
N GLN A 359 -9.64 -14.85 10.25
CA GLN A 359 -9.39 -13.97 9.10
C GLN A 359 -10.17 -12.66 9.18
N LYS A 360 -11.42 -12.71 9.66
CA LYS A 360 -12.24 -11.51 9.88
C LYS A 360 -11.67 -10.63 11.00
N SER A 361 -11.08 -11.23 12.03
CA SER A 361 -10.46 -10.50 13.15
C SER A 361 -9.11 -9.88 12.77
N THR A 362 -8.43 -10.40 11.75
CA THR A 362 -7.22 -9.76 11.21
C THR A 362 -7.54 -8.61 10.25
N LEU A 363 -8.77 -8.51 9.72
CA LEU A 363 -9.18 -7.42 8.82
C LEU A 363 -8.91 -6.01 9.37
N PRO A 364 -9.24 -5.65 10.62
CA PRO A 364 -8.93 -4.33 11.15
C PRO A 364 -7.42 -4.08 11.20
N LEU A 365 -6.62 -5.10 11.54
CA LEU A 365 -5.17 -4.99 11.54
C LEU A 365 -4.62 -4.84 10.12
N ILE A 366 -5.13 -5.61 9.15
CA ILE A 366 -4.74 -5.51 7.74
C ILE A 366 -5.12 -4.11 7.19
N LYS A 367 -6.34 -3.63 7.47
CA LYS A 367 -6.79 -2.27 7.10
C LYS A 367 -5.93 -1.18 7.77
N PHE A 368 -5.54 -1.38 9.02
CA PHE A 368 -4.67 -0.47 9.75
C PHE A 368 -3.25 -0.47 9.19
N MET A 369 -2.62 -1.64 9.03
CA MET A 369 -1.29 -1.78 8.41
C MET A 369 -1.28 -1.19 7.01
N ALA A 370 -2.32 -1.45 6.21
CA ALA A 370 -2.53 -0.86 4.90
C ALA A 370 -2.59 0.69 4.93
N SER A 371 -3.08 1.29 6.03
CA SER A 371 -3.07 2.75 6.24
C SER A 371 -1.69 3.29 6.67
N LEU A 372 -0.89 2.49 7.39
CA LEU A 372 0.47 2.83 7.84
C LEU A 372 1.56 2.60 6.78
N TRP A 373 1.24 1.80 5.78
CA TRP A 373 2.13 1.29 4.74
C TRP A 373 2.85 2.30 3.80
N PRO A 374 2.41 3.57 3.59
CA PRO A 374 3.22 4.53 2.82
C PRO A 374 4.61 4.80 3.41
N LEU A 375 4.85 4.43 4.67
CA LEU A 375 6.17 4.54 5.29
C LEU A 375 7.06 3.38 4.83
N TYR A 376 7.98 3.67 3.91
CA TYR A 376 9.12 2.86 3.43
C TYR A 376 9.82 1.94 4.46
N ILE A 377 9.59 2.14 5.75
CA ILE A 377 10.20 1.46 6.88
C ILE A 377 9.73 0.01 7.04
N GLU A 378 8.55 -0.40 6.55
CA GLU A 378 8.06 -1.76 6.84
C GLU A 378 8.83 -2.87 6.12
N THR A 379 9.25 -2.66 4.88
CA THR A 379 9.80 -3.73 4.01
C THR A 379 11.08 -4.36 4.60
N PRO A 380 12.08 -3.59 5.09
CA PRO A 380 13.29 -4.19 5.68
C PRO A 380 13.11 -4.77 7.09
N PHE A 381 12.09 -4.34 7.84
CA PHE A 381 11.89 -4.74 9.25
C PHE A 381 10.90 -5.88 9.41
N PHE A 382 9.91 -6.00 8.53
CA PHE A 382 8.83 -7.00 8.65
C PHE A 382 8.83 -8.05 7.54
N MET A 383 9.40 -7.76 6.37
CA MET A 383 9.54 -8.76 5.30
C MET A 383 10.93 -9.38 5.38
N GLY A 384 11.00 -10.68 5.62
CA GLY A 384 12.25 -11.44 5.62
C GLY A 384 12.98 -11.34 4.28
N LYS A 385 14.24 -11.82 4.23
CA LYS A 385 15.10 -11.83 3.03
C LYS A 385 14.61 -12.76 1.89
N GLU A 386 13.42 -13.30 1.98
CA GLU A 386 12.87 -14.24 0.99
C GLU A 386 12.08 -13.44 -0.06
N GLY A 387 12.79 -12.94 -1.07
CA GLY A 387 12.20 -12.19 -2.19
C GLY A 387 13.18 -12.06 -3.35
N PHE A 388 12.66 -11.72 -4.54
CA PHE A 388 13.45 -11.46 -5.74
C PHE A 388 14.42 -10.28 -5.52
N GLU A 389 15.72 -10.55 -5.47
CA GLU A 389 16.78 -9.55 -5.47
C GLU A 389 17.35 -9.43 -6.90
N PRO A 390 16.87 -8.48 -7.72
CA PRO A 390 17.43 -8.30 -9.05
C PRO A 390 18.92 -7.90 -8.94
N SER A 391 19.75 -8.47 -9.81
CA SER A 391 21.21 -8.31 -9.82
C SER A 391 21.69 -6.86 -9.98
N ASN A 392 20.80 -5.93 -10.35
CA ASN A 392 21.03 -4.49 -10.33
C ASN A 392 20.35 -3.85 -9.11
N LEU A 393 21.14 -3.43 -8.12
CA LEU A 393 20.70 -2.71 -6.90
C LEU A 393 19.89 -1.43 -7.20
N GLN A 394 20.03 -0.85 -8.39
CA GLN A 394 19.27 0.35 -8.79
C GLN A 394 17.79 0.05 -9.09
N SER A 395 17.45 -1.18 -9.50
CA SER A 395 16.07 -1.66 -9.67
C SER A 395 15.43 -2.13 -8.37
N TRP A 396 16.20 -2.43 -7.33
CA TRP A 396 15.65 -2.93 -6.05
C TRP A 396 14.83 -1.87 -5.32
N ILE A 397 15.30 -0.62 -5.28
CA ILE A 397 14.53 0.49 -4.70
C ILE A 397 13.21 0.66 -5.47
N ASN A 398 13.25 0.67 -6.81
CA ASN A 398 12.03 0.70 -7.65
C ASN A 398 11.08 -0.46 -7.33
N TRP A 399 11.63 -1.66 -7.15
CA TRP A 399 10.85 -2.84 -6.84
C TRP A 399 10.19 -2.75 -5.45
N GLN A 400 10.90 -2.38 -4.40
CA GLN A 400 10.33 -2.19 -3.05
C GLN A 400 9.14 -1.24 -3.05
N ILE A 401 9.19 -0.21 -3.90
CA ILE A 401 8.15 0.79 -4.04
C ILE A 401 6.88 0.19 -4.62
N THR A 402 7.02 -0.53 -5.74
CA THR A 402 5.95 -1.28 -6.39
C THR A 402 5.39 -2.35 -5.46
N THR A 403 6.25 -3.14 -4.81
CA THR A 403 5.88 -4.17 -3.82
C THR A 403 5.01 -3.58 -2.72
N THR A 404 5.42 -2.46 -2.12
CA THR A 404 4.66 -1.78 -1.08
C THR A 404 3.23 -1.45 -1.55
N ARG A 405 3.09 -0.88 -2.75
CA ARG A 405 1.76 -0.54 -3.29
C ARG A 405 0.92 -1.78 -3.62
N ASN A 406 1.55 -2.80 -4.19
CA ASN A 406 0.88 -4.05 -4.50
C ASN A 406 0.33 -4.72 -3.23
N TRP A 407 1.06 -4.70 -2.12
CA TRP A 407 0.61 -5.24 -0.83
C TRP A 407 -0.59 -4.49 -0.26
N TYR A 408 -0.62 -3.16 -0.42
CA TYR A 408 -1.77 -2.36 -0.06
C TYR A 408 -3.01 -2.79 -0.86
N SER A 409 -2.89 -2.85 -2.19
CA SER A 409 -4.00 -3.25 -3.07
C SER A 409 -4.39 -4.72 -2.89
N GLN A 410 -3.44 -5.60 -2.55
CA GLN A 410 -3.69 -6.97 -2.14
C GLN A 410 -4.49 -7.05 -0.85
N SER A 411 -4.16 -6.22 0.14
CA SER A 411 -4.88 -6.15 1.40
C SER A 411 -6.34 -5.75 1.20
N LEU A 412 -6.61 -4.79 0.30
CA LEU A 412 -7.97 -4.43 -0.10
C LEU A 412 -8.70 -5.57 -0.82
N GLY A 413 -8.02 -6.23 -1.75
CA GLY A 413 -8.57 -7.38 -2.48
C GLY A 413 -8.93 -8.52 -1.53
N TYR A 414 -8.02 -8.86 -0.61
CA TYR A 414 -8.24 -9.89 0.40
C TYR A 414 -9.42 -9.59 1.32
N ALA A 415 -9.58 -8.32 1.72
CA ALA A 415 -10.75 -7.89 2.48
C ALA A 415 -12.07 -8.07 1.70
N SER A 416 -12.07 -7.74 0.40
CA SER A 416 -13.23 -7.94 -0.48
C SER A 416 -13.52 -9.43 -0.70
N GLU A 417 -12.48 -10.25 -0.92
CA GLU A 417 -12.62 -11.69 -1.09
C GLU A 417 -13.22 -12.35 0.16
N LEU A 418 -12.82 -11.94 1.37
CA LEU A 418 -13.42 -12.43 2.63
C LEU A 418 -14.88 -12.01 2.83
N GLU A 419 -15.28 -10.87 2.26
CA GLU A 419 -16.67 -10.38 2.32
C GLU A 419 -17.55 -11.12 1.31
N GLU A 420 -17.04 -11.43 0.11
CA GLU A 420 -17.73 -12.22 -0.91
C GLU A 420 -17.79 -13.71 -0.56
N CYS A 421 -16.68 -14.23 -0.03
CA CYS A 421 -16.52 -15.62 0.31
C CYS A 421 -16.93 -15.84 1.79
N GLN A 422 -18.24 -16.07 1.99
CA GLN A 422 -18.82 -16.42 3.30
C GLN A 422 -18.33 -17.79 3.80
N GLU A 423 -18.61 -18.18 5.05
CA GLU A 423 -18.09 -19.44 5.64
C GLU A 423 -18.29 -20.68 4.72
N GLU A 424 -19.44 -20.78 4.06
CA GLU A 424 -19.81 -21.89 3.17
C GLU A 424 -18.88 -22.05 1.95
N CYS A 425 -18.34 -20.96 1.40
CA CYS A 425 -17.47 -21.04 0.23
C CYS A 425 -16.12 -21.68 0.58
N MET A 426 -15.65 -21.53 1.83
CA MET A 426 -14.31 -21.96 2.25
C MET A 426 -14.25 -23.48 2.39
N GLU A 427 -15.37 -24.08 2.79
CA GLU A 427 -15.53 -25.53 2.91
C GLU A 427 -15.79 -26.22 1.56
N SER A 428 -16.08 -25.44 0.50
CA SER A 428 -16.35 -26.03 -0.81
C SER A 428 -15.13 -26.81 -1.30
N SER A 429 -15.35 -28.07 -1.70
CA SER A 429 -14.29 -28.82 -2.38
C SER A 429 -13.96 -28.08 -3.67
N ILE A 430 -12.66 -27.87 -3.91
CA ILE A 430 -12.24 -27.24 -5.15
C ILE A 430 -12.80 -28.03 -6.36
N ILE A 431 -12.83 -29.36 -6.23
CA ILE A 431 -13.46 -30.32 -7.15
C ILE A 431 -14.94 -30.48 -6.75
N ASN A 432 -15.76 -29.48 -7.06
CA ASN A 432 -17.22 -29.57 -6.99
C ASN A 432 -17.76 -29.28 -8.40
N PRO A 433 -18.84 -29.96 -8.88
CA PRO A 433 -19.53 -29.61 -10.11
C PRO A 433 -19.74 -28.11 -10.37
N GLN A 434 -20.02 -27.31 -9.33
CA GLN A 434 -20.22 -25.85 -9.45
C GLN A 434 -18.93 -25.07 -9.72
N SER A 435 -17.78 -25.64 -9.38
CA SER A 435 -16.44 -25.05 -9.54
C SER A 435 -15.73 -25.50 -10.83
N MET A 436 -16.35 -26.39 -11.61
CA MET A 436 -15.80 -26.90 -12.87
C MET A 436 -15.64 -25.79 -13.89
N ILE A 437 -14.48 -25.76 -14.55
CA ILE A 437 -14.18 -24.82 -15.63
C ILE A 437 -14.22 -25.63 -16.93
N ILE A 438 -15.07 -25.23 -17.87
CA ILE A 438 -15.19 -25.93 -19.16
C ILE A 438 -14.07 -25.48 -20.11
N LYS A 439 -12.81 -25.49 -19.64
CA LYS A 439 -11.58 -25.14 -20.36
C LYS A 439 -10.45 -26.08 -19.90
N PRO A 440 -9.45 -26.37 -20.74
CA PRO A 440 -8.26 -27.11 -20.31
C PRO A 440 -7.49 -26.33 -19.23
N ILE A 441 -6.97 -27.04 -18.24
CA ILE A 441 -6.16 -26.50 -17.16
C ILE A 441 -4.84 -27.27 -17.08
N ILE A 442 -3.73 -26.55 -17.23
CA ILE A 442 -2.39 -27.08 -16.99
C ILE A 442 -1.86 -26.48 -15.70
N VAL A 443 -1.56 -27.32 -14.72
CA VAL A 443 -0.93 -26.89 -13.48
C VAL A 443 0.57 -27.09 -13.62
N ILE A 444 1.36 -26.06 -13.35
CA ILE A 444 2.81 -26.15 -13.23
C ILE A 444 3.14 -25.74 -11.80
N THR A 445 3.68 -26.66 -11.01
CA THR A 445 3.94 -26.45 -9.59
C THR A 445 5.34 -26.88 -9.22
N ALA A 446 5.87 -26.32 -8.14
CA ALA A 446 7.14 -26.78 -7.60
C ALA A 446 7.01 -28.25 -7.14
N GLN A 447 7.95 -29.11 -7.52
CA GLN A 447 8.02 -30.50 -7.03
C GLN A 447 8.22 -30.61 -5.50
N ASN A 448 8.57 -29.51 -4.84
CA ASN A 448 9.72 -29.55 -3.97
C ASN A 448 9.42 -29.94 -2.52
N GLN A 449 9.96 -31.10 -2.16
CA GLN A 449 10.12 -31.65 -0.81
C GLN A 449 11.30 -31.01 -0.02
N SER A 450 11.95 -29.93 -0.50
CA SER A 450 13.26 -29.51 0.03
C SER A 450 13.25 -28.65 1.29
N ILE A 451 12.10 -28.27 1.85
CA ILE A 451 12.08 -27.55 3.13
C ILE A 451 11.48 -28.50 4.17
N THR A 452 12.36 -29.23 4.83
CA THR A 452 11.97 -30.11 5.93
C THR A 452 11.65 -29.29 7.17
N CYS A 453 10.99 -29.91 8.15
CA CYS A 453 10.86 -29.29 9.48
C CYS A 453 12.21 -28.89 10.08
N ALA A 454 13.27 -29.67 9.82
CA ALA A 454 14.61 -29.38 10.30
C ALA A 454 15.16 -28.08 9.70
N ASP A 455 14.92 -27.84 8.41
CA ASP A 455 15.33 -26.59 7.74
C ASP A 455 14.63 -25.36 8.32
N ARG A 456 13.42 -25.55 8.91
CA ARG A 456 12.65 -24.50 9.59
C ARG A 456 12.82 -24.46 11.11
N ASN A 457 13.69 -25.29 11.69
CA ASN A 457 13.82 -25.47 13.15
C ASN A 457 12.48 -25.79 13.85
N LEU A 458 11.58 -26.50 13.18
CA LEU A 458 10.30 -26.93 13.74
C LEU A 458 10.43 -28.31 14.39
N THR A 459 9.74 -28.51 15.53
CA THR A 459 9.73 -29.80 16.25
C THR A 459 8.33 -30.11 16.78
N GLY A 460 8.07 -31.38 17.09
CA GLY A 460 6.82 -31.81 17.72
C GLY A 460 5.58 -31.52 16.88
N SER A 461 4.55 -30.94 17.50
CA SER A 461 3.28 -30.59 16.87
C SER A 461 3.44 -29.60 15.72
N ASP A 462 4.38 -28.67 15.83
CA ASP A 462 4.55 -27.60 14.83
C ASP A 462 5.08 -28.16 13.51
N CYS A 463 5.95 -29.18 13.59
CA CYS A 463 6.41 -29.93 12.43
C CYS A 463 5.25 -30.71 11.77
N GLN A 464 4.44 -31.42 12.57
CA GLN A 464 3.30 -32.18 12.04
C GLN A 464 2.27 -31.27 11.35
N GLN A 465 1.97 -30.11 11.95
CA GLN A 465 1.07 -29.12 11.36
C GLN A 465 1.63 -28.54 10.06
N TYR A 466 2.93 -28.28 10.01
CA TYR A 466 3.62 -27.81 8.81
C TYR A 466 3.56 -28.84 7.67
N GLU A 467 3.92 -30.09 7.94
CA GLU A 467 3.88 -31.18 6.95
C GLU A 467 2.46 -31.44 6.44
N CYS A 468 1.46 -31.44 7.34
CA CYS A 468 0.06 -31.51 6.96
C CYS A 468 -0.33 -30.36 6.02
N SER A 469 -0.04 -29.11 6.44
CA SER A 469 -0.38 -27.92 5.67
C SER A 469 0.26 -27.92 4.29
N PHE A 470 1.53 -28.33 4.22
CA PHE A 470 2.28 -28.45 2.98
C PHE A 470 1.65 -29.48 2.04
N ASN A 471 1.40 -30.70 2.54
CA ASN A 471 0.82 -31.77 1.72
C ASN A 471 -0.59 -31.41 1.23
N GLN A 472 -1.45 -30.86 2.11
CA GLN A 472 -2.78 -30.38 1.74
C GLN A 472 -2.72 -29.26 0.70
N THR A 473 -1.80 -28.31 0.85
CA THR A 473 -1.59 -27.22 -0.13
C THR A 473 -1.14 -27.75 -1.47
N PHE A 474 -0.17 -28.68 -1.50
CA PHE A 474 0.30 -29.30 -2.73
C PHE A 474 -0.84 -30.05 -3.45
N GLN A 475 -1.63 -30.83 -2.71
CA GLN A 475 -2.81 -31.49 -3.27
C GLN A 475 -3.84 -30.48 -3.78
N LEU A 476 -4.05 -29.36 -3.08
CA LEU A 476 -4.93 -28.28 -3.55
C LEU A 476 -4.46 -27.71 -4.89
N VAL A 477 -3.15 -27.48 -5.05
CA VAL A 477 -2.56 -27.00 -6.31
C VAL A 477 -2.83 -27.99 -7.44
N VAL A 478 -2.44 -29.25 -7.25
CA VAL A 478 -2.55 -30.30 -8.28
C VAL A 478 -4.01 -30.59 -8.64
N ASN A 479 -4.91 -30.64 -7.65
CA ASN A 479 -6.32 -30.92 -7.86
C ASN A 479 -7.04 -29.88 -8.75
N GLN A 480 -6.46 -28.70 -8.97
CA GLN A 480 -7.01 -27.75 -9.93
C GLN A 480 -7.02 -28.27 -11.36
N SER A 481 -6.10 -29.17 -11.73
CA SER A 481 -6.11 -29.78 -13.07
C SER A 481 -7.35 -30.66 -13.28
N LEU A 482 -8.00 -31.13 -12.21
CA LEU A 482 -9.20 -31.95 -12.29
C LEU A 482 -10.47 -31.13 -12.57
N LEU A 483 -10.39 -29.79 -12.50
CA LEU A 483 -11.52 -28.89 -12.76
C LEU A 483 -11.75 -28.62 -14.25
N GLY A 484 -10.74 -28.88 -15.07
CA GLY A 484 -10.79 -28.66 -16.51
C GLY A 484 -11.38 -29.85 -17.27
N ASN A 485 -11.55 -29.70 -18.58
CA ASN A 485 -12.00 -30.77 -19.47
C ASN A 485 -10.82 -31.62 -19.99
N GLN A 486 -11.09 -32.57 -20.90
CA GLN A 486 -10.09 -33.47 -21.49
C GLN A 486 -8.89 -32.65 -22.02
N ILE A 487 -7.66 -33.01 -21.61
CA ILE A 487 -6.33 -32.35 -21.78
C ILE A 487 -5.75 -31.76 -20.48
N SER A 488 -6.56 -31.58 -19.43
CA SER A 488 -6.07 -31.00 -18.18
C SER A 488 -5.09 -31.94 -17.43
N THR A 489 -3.96 -31.40 -16.98
CA THR A 489 -2.88 -32.16 -16.31
C THR A 489 -2.05 -31.27 -15.38
N TYR A 490 -1.08 -31.86 -14.69
CA TYR A 490 -0.09 -31.11 -13.91
C TYR A 490 1.33 -31.54 -14.26
N VAL A 491 2.27 -30.61 -14.10
CA VAL A 491 3.71 -30.78 -14.30
C VAL A 491 4.44 -30.25 -13.09
N GLU A 492 5.37 -31.06 -12.59
CA GLU A 492 6.26 -30.67 -11.52
C GLU A 492 7.54 -30.06 -12.09
N CYS A 493 7.92 -28.89 -11.57
CA CYS A 493 9.19 -28.24 -11.87
C CYS A 493 10.33 -29.03 -11.22
N PRO A 494 11.27 -29.61 -11.99
CA PRO A 494 12.29 -30.51 -11.46
C PRO A 494 13.36 -29.76 -10.64
N GLY A 495 13.88 -30.40 -9.58
CA GLY A 495 14.94 -29.84 -8.74
C GLY A 495 14.44 -28.87 -7.67
N ILE A 496 15.26 -27.86 -7.29
CA ILE A 496 14.90 -26.87 -6.26
C ILE A 496 14.05 -25.76 -6.88
N CYS A 497 12.80 -26.08 -7.22
CA CYS A 497 11.78 -25.07 -7.54
C CYS A 497 11.05 -24.70 -6.25
N ASN A 498 10.83 -23.41 -5.98
CA ASN A 498 9.98 -22.92 -4.88
C ASN A 498 8.82 -22.11 -5.48
N HIS A 499 7.87 -21.63 -4.67
CA HIS A 499 6.74 -20.82 -5.14
C HIS A 499 7.12 -19.68 -6.12
N ASP A 500 8.34 -19.18 -5.96
CA ASP A 500 8.96 -18.09 -6.70
C ASP A 500 9.65 -18.53 -8.01
N PHE A 501 9.42 -19.77 -8.47
CA PHE A 501 10.13 -20.31 -9.65
C PHE A 501 9.85 -19.52 -10.94
N VAL A 502 8.81 -18.69 -10.95
CA VAL A 502 8.54 -17.69 -12.00
C VAL A 502 9.70 -16.74 -12.27
N TRP A 503 10.54 -16.48 -11.27
CA TRP A 503 11.73 -15.61 -11.41
C TRP A 503 13.04 -16.39 -11.46
N LYS A 504 13.04 -17.66 -11.04
CA LYS A 504 14.25 -18.48 -10.91
C LYS A 504 14.42 -19.47 -12.05
N GLN A 505 13.33 -19.87 -12.71
CA GLN A 505 13.28 -20.89 -13.76
C GLN A 505 12.42 -20.42 -14.95
N PRO A 506 12.65 -19.21 -15.51
CA PRO A 506 11.84 -18.67 -16.61
C PRO A 506 11.90 -19.57 -17.86
N ASP A 507 13.06 -20.15 -18.18
CA ASP A 507 13.25 -21.01 -19.35
C ASP A 507 12.38 -22.27 -19.28
N PHE A 508 12.30 -22.90 -18.10
CA PHE A 508 11.43 -24.06 -17.87
C PHE A 508 9.96 -23.69 -18.10
N ILE A 509 9.52 -22.56 -17.54
CA ILE A 509 8.14 -22.10 -17.71
C ILE A 509 7.82 -21.84 -19.18
N VAL A 510 8.68 -21.11 -19.88
CA VAL A 510 8.52 -20.83 -21.31
C VAL A 510 8.38 -22.13 -22.09
N GLN A 511 9.27 -23.10 -21.85
CA GLN A 511 9.22 -24.41 -22.50
C GLN A 511 7.88 -25.12 -22.27
N GLN A 512 7.37 -25.13 -21.03
CA GLN A 512 6.09 -25.75 -20.72
C GLN A 512 4.91 -25.01 -21.39
N ILE A 513 4.90 -23.67 -21.35
CA ILE A 513 3.88 -22.85 -22.00
C ILE A 513 3.83 -23.14 -23.50
N GLU A 514 4.98 -23.13 -24.18
CA GLU A 514 5.06 -23.41 -25.62
C GLU A 514 4.63 -24.83 -25.97
N TYR A 515 4.89 -25.80 -25.08
CA TYR A 515 4.45 -27.19 -25.26
C TYR A 515 2.92 -27.34 -25.18
N TYR A 516 2.27 -26.68 -24.23
CA TYR A 516 0.84 -26.89 -23.97
C TYR A 516 -0.10 -26.00 -24.79
N ILE A 517 0.32 -24.81 -25.22
CA ILE A 517 -0.56 -23.91 -26.01
C ILE A 517 -1.12 -24.59 -27.27
N PRO A 518 -0.34 -25.34 -28.07
CA PRO A 518 -0.86 -26.06 -29.23
C PRO A 518 -1.85 -27.18 -28.90
N LEU A 519 -1.88 -27.66 -27.65
CA LEU A 519 -2.75 -28.73 -27.18
C LEU A 519 -4.12 -28.25 -26.72
N PHE A 520 -4.25 -26.95 -26.40
CA PHE A 520 -5.55 -26.30 -26.22
C PHE A 520 -6.27 -26.17 -27.57
#